data_AF-A0A199VAE0-F1
#
_entry.id   AF-A0A199VAE0-F1
#
_cell.length_a   1.000
_cell.length_b   1.000
_cell.length_c   1.000
_cell.angle_alpha   90.00
_cell.angle_beta   90.00
_cell.angle_gamma   90.00
#
_symmetry.space_group_name_H-M   'P 1'
#
loop_
_entity.id
_entity.type
_entity.pdbx_description
1 polymer ?
#
loop_
_entity_poly.entity_id
_entity_poly.type
_entity_poly.pdbx_seq_one_letter_code
_entity_poly.pdbx_strand_id
1 'polypeptide(L)'
;MAIFTAGSLQMAATKPCLPHSSTKSILGAAIDGKGTNQVKLGSPCYISSIKTLCKSSTSVPRRFSSITPRAVSSEGGKELPSGLPIDLRGKRAFIAGVADDNGYGWAIAKALAAAGAEILVGTWVPALTIFETSLRRGKFDESRRLANGSLMEIIKVYPLDAVYDSFEDVPEDVRTNKRYSGASNWTVKEVVESIKNDFGSVDILVHSLANGPEVTKPLLETSRRGYLAAISASSYPLFHCSNTSSNNESSGSINSQPHTLPGGASISLTYIASEKTIPGYGGGMSSAKAALESDTRVFSLNSCIF
;
A
#
# COMPACT_ATOMS: atom_id res chain seq x y z
N MET A 1 -34.20 31.84 -29.25
CA MET A 1 -34.18 31.70 -30.72
C MET A 1 -32.82 31.09 -31.06
N ALA A 2 -32.61 29.85 -31.52
CA ALA A 2 -33.42 28.74 -31.99
C ALA A 2 -32.78 27.44 -31.42
N ILE A 3 -33.47 26.52 -30.76
CA ILE A 3 -34.26 25.37 -31.26
C ILE A 3 -33.67 24.68 -32.50
N PHE A 4 -33.06 23.50 -32.31
CA PHE A 4 -33.26 22.34 -33.17
C PHE A 4 -33.23 21.05 -32.34
N THR A 5 -34.27 20.25 -32.54
CA THR A 5 -34.62 19.00 -31.87
C THR A 5 -34.47 17.81 -32.83
N ALA A 6 -34.45 16.61 -32.23
CA ALA A 6 -34.64 15.26 -32.80
C ALA A 6 -33.37 14.57 -33.34
N GLY A 7 -33.18 13.26 -33.15
CA GLY A 7 -34.11 12.24 -32.69
C GLY A 7 -33.40 10.98 -32.19
N SER A 8 -34.06 10.35 -31.24
CA SER A 8 -33.82 9.03 -30.68
C SER A 8 -34.11 7.93 -31.71
N LEU A 9 -33.19 6.98 -31.86
CA LEU A 9 -33.47 5.66 -32.42
C LEU A 9 -32.71 4.60 -31.62
N GLN A 10 -33.51 3.78 -30.94
CA GLN A 10 -33.12 2.61 -30.17
C GLN A 10 -33.25 1.41 -31.12
N MET A 11 -32.17 0.68 -31.36
CA MET A 11 -32.22 -0.60 -32.09
C MET A 11 -31.64 -1.69 -31.21
N ALA A 12 -32.55 -2.57 -30.76
CA ALA A 12 -32.24 -3.81 -30.09
C ALA A 12 -31.66 -4.81 -31.10
N ALA A 13 -30.47 -5.34 -30.82
CA ALA A 13 -29.87 -6.43 -31.58
C ALA A 13 -30.02 -7.74 -30.79
N THR A 14 -30.88 -8.61 -31.30
CA THR A 14 -31.11 -9.99 -30.89
C THR A 14 -29.88 -10.87 -31.15
N LYS A 15 -29.44 -11.63 -30.13
CA LYS A 15 -28.42 -12.68 -30.24
C LYS A 15 -29.05 -13.99 -30.77
N PRO A 16 -28.48 -14.66 -31.78
CA PRO A 16 -28.89 -16.02 -32.13
C PRO A 16 -28.17 -17.05 -31.24
N CYS A 17 -28.96 -17.88 -30.56
CA CYS A 17 -28.54 -19.13 -29.94
C CYS A 17 -28.22 -20.17 -31.01
N LEU A 18 -27.07 -20.85 -30.90
CA LEU A 18 -26.76 -22.07 -31.64
C LEU A 18 -26.65 -23.25 -30.66
N PRO A 19 -27.22 -24.43 -30.97
CA PRO A 19 -27.24 -25.57 -30.06
C PRO A 19 -25.94 -26.38 -30.12
N HIS A 20 -25.49 -26.83 -28.95
CA HIS A 20 -24.33 -27.71 -28.79
C HIS A 20 -24.78 -29.17 -28.98
N SER A 21 -24.35 -29.82 -30.06
CA SER A 21 -24.55 -31.26 -30.28
C SER A 21 -23.42 -32.04 -29.63
N SER A 22 -23.78 -32.96 -28.75
CA SER A 22 -22.90 -33.93 -28.11
C SER A 22 -22.78 -35.19 -28.97
N THR A 23 -21.59 -35.55 -29.42
CA THR A 23 -21.31 -36.86 -30.02
C THR A 23 -20.22 -37.57 -29.24
N LYS A 24 -20.59 -38.68 -28.60
CA LYS A 24 -19.69 -39.70 -28.05
C LYS A 24 -19.10 -40.50 -29.23
N SER A 25 -17.80 -40.81 -29.18
CA SER A 25 -17.27 -41.98 -29.88
C SER A 25 -16.32 -42.75 -28.96
N ILE A 26 -16.50 -44.06 -28.97
CA ILE A 26 -15.72 -45.07 -28.23
C ILE A 26 -15.13 -46.03 -29.26
N LEU A 27 -13.84 -46.32 -29.06
CA LEU A 27 -13.00 -47.46 -29.47
C LEU A 27 -12.69 -47.77 -30.95
N GLY A 28 -11.40 -48.05 -31.17
CA GLY A 28 -10.88 -48.87 -32.27
C GLY A 28 -9.35 -48.89 -32.29
N ALA A 29 -8.73 -49.89 -31.67
CA ALA A 29 -7.29 -50.14 -31.68
C ALA A 29 -6.88 -50.95 -32.94
N ALA A 30 -5.71 -50.64 -33.50
CA ALA A 30 -4.96 -51.53 -34.38
C ALA A 30 -3.44 -51.33 -34.17
N ILE A 31 -2.72 -52.45 -34.16
CA ILE A 31 -1.31 -52.61 -33.78
C ILE A 31 -0.51 -52.96 -35.04
N ASP A 32 0.64 -52.31 -35.26
CA ASP A 32 1.87 -52.83 -35.89
C ASP A 32 2.93 -51.71 -35.80
N GLY A 33 4.24 -51.84 -35.55
CA GLY A 33 5.15 -52.96 -35.38
C GLY A 33 6.58 -52.47 -35.73
N LYS A 34 7.54 -52.67 -34.79
CA LYS A 34 9.03 -52.59 -34.89
C LYS A 34 9.79 -51.23 -34.83
N GLY A 35 10.77 -51.19 -33.92
CA GLY A 35 12.00 -50.39 -34.04
C GLY A 35 12.59 -49.88 -32.72
N THR A 36 13.67 -50.51 -32.25
CA THR A 36 14.36 -50.34 -30.95
C THR A 36 15.06 -48.99 -30.71
N ASN A 37 14.97 -48.44 -29.49
CA ASN A 37 16.12 -48.19 -28.59
C ASN A 37 15.68 -47.66 -27.21
N GLN A 38 16.25 -48.25 -26.16
CA GLN A 38 15.95 -47.98 -24.76
C GLN A 38 16.54 -46.64 -24.29
N VAL A 39 15.73 -45.80 -23.64
CA VAL A 39 16.16 -44.99 -22.49
C VAL A 39 15.05 -45.04 -21.45
N LYS A 40 15.41 -45.58 -20.27
CA LYS A 40 14.54 -45.85 -19.13
C LYS A 40 14.48 -44.60 -18.24
N LEU A 41 13.36 -43.88 -18.25
CA LEU A 41 13.05 -42.86 -17.25
C LEU A 41 11.70 -43.19 -16.62
N GLY A 42 11.76 -43.90 -15.49
CA GLY A 42 10.60 -44.16 -14.65
C GLY A 42 10.21 -42.89 -13.90
N SER A 43 8.99 -42.42 -14.13
CA SER A 43 8.37 -41.33 -13.38
C SER A 43 7.45 -41.95 -12.32
N PRO A 44 7.73 -41.85 -11.00
CA PRO A 44 6.79 -42.30 -9.99
C PRO A 44 5.82 -41.16 -9.66
N CYS A 45 4.62 -41.23 -10.21
CA CYS A 45 3.47 -40.49 -9.71
C CYS A 45 2.96 -41.18 -8.43
N TYR A 46 3.27 -40.60 -7.27
CA TYR A 46 2.70 -41.07 -6.01
C TYR A 46 1.28 -40.52 -5.86
N ILE A 47 0.29 -41.37 -6.16
CA ILE A 47 -1.10 -41.19 -5.74
C ILE A 47 -1.18 -41.67 -4.28
N SER A 48 -1.24 -40.75 -3.32
CA SER A 48 -1.49 -41.10 -1.92
C SER A 48 -2.97 -41.40 -1.71
N SER A 49 -3.26 -42.66 -1.38
CA SER A 49 -4.58 -43.10 -0.92
C SER A 49 -4.83 -42.57 0.49
N ILE A 50 -5.89 -41.77 0.66
CA ILE A 50 -6.38 -41.34 1.97
C ILE A 50 -6.97 -42.57 2.68
N LYS A 51 -6.24 -43.11 3.66
CA LYS A 51 -6.81 -44.00 4.68
C LYS A 51 -7.46 -43.13 5.77
N THR A 52 -8.78 -43.21 5.86
CA THR A 52 -9.59 -42.60 6.91
C THR A 52 -9.25 -43.24 8.24
N LEU A 53 -8.52 -42.53 9.10
CA LEU A 53 -8.29 -42.92 10.49
C LEU A 53 -9.27 -42.14 11.38
N CYS A 54 -10.42 -42.74 11.66
CA CYS A 54 -11.31 -42.26 12.73
C CYS A 54 -10.61 -42.44 14.08
N LYS A 55 -10.23 -41.34 14.71
CA LYS A 55 -9.99 -41.29 16.16
C LYS A 55 -11.12 -40.47 16.78
N SER A 56 -11.99 -41.14 17.51
CA SER A 56 -12.99 -40.54 18.37
C SER A 56 -12.31 -39.84 19.54
N SER A 57 -12.31 -38.50 19.55
CA SER A 57 -12.05 -37.73 20.78
C SER A 57 -13.38 -37.20 21.31
N THR A 58 -13.74 -37.66 22.49
CA THR A 58 -14.85 -37.14 23.26
C THR A 58 -14.47 -35.75 23.78
N SER A 59 -15.14 -34.71 23.31
CA SER A 59 -15.03 -33.36 23.86
C SER A 59 -16.25 -33.06 24.73
N VAL A 60 -16.01 -32.70 25.98
CA VAL A 60 -17.02 -32.20 26.93
C VAL A 60 -17.30 -30.74 26.57
N PRO A 61 -18.56 -30.29 26.44
CA PRO A 61 -18.86 -28.91 26.07
C PRO A 61 -18.59 -27.98 27.27
N ARG A 62 -17.57 -27.11 27.16
CA ARG A 62 -17.45 -25.94 28.04
C ARG A 62 -18.44 -24.88 27.58
N ARG A 63 -19.39 -24.52 28.45
CA ARG A 63 -20.27 -23.35 28.27
C ARG A 63 -19.42 -22.10 28.08
N PHE A 64 -19.50 -21.50 26.89
CA PHE A 64 -19.06 -20.13 26.67
C PHE A 64 -20.17 -19.20 27.16
N SER A 65 -19.90 -18.42 28.20
CA SER A 65 -20.74 -17.28 28.55
C SER A 65 -20.54 -16.19 27.50
N SER A 66 -21.60 -15.81 26.79
CA SER A 66 -21.57 -14.68 25.87
C SER A 66 -21.38 -13.39 26.66
N ILE A 67 -20.18 -12.81 26.59
CA ILE A 67 -19.96 -11.42 26.97
C ILE A 67 -20.29 -10.60 25.71
N THR A 68 -21.50 -10.07 25.65
CA THR A 68 -21.86 -9.03 24.68
C THR A 68 -21.24 -7.72 25.13
N PRO A 69 -20.37 -7.06 24.33
CA PRO A 69 -19.95 -5.71 24.65
C PRO A 69 -21.14 -4.77 24.40
N ARG A 70 -21.63 -4.15 25.46
CA ARG A 70 -22.64 -3.08 25.41
C ARG A 70 -21.95 -1.83 24.87
N ALA A 71 -22.38 -1.34 23.72
CA ALA A 71 -21.95 -0.05 23.20
C ALA A 71 -22.33 1.06 24.18
N VAL A 72 -21.34 1.80 24.66
CA VAL A 72 -21.55 3.01 25.47
C VAL A 72 -21.52 4.19 24.51
N SER A 73 -22.68 4.76 24.23
CA SER A 73 -22.80 6.09 23.66
C SER A 73 -22.50 7.10 24.76
N SER A 74 -21.38 7.84 24.65
CA SER A 74 -21.11 9.01 25.49
C SER A 74 -21.35 10.27 24.68
N GLU A 75 -22.36 11.05 25.08
CA GLU A 75 -22.46 12.46 24.75
C GLU A 75 -21.40 13.26 25.54
N GLY A 76 -21.22 14.52 25.14
CA GLY A 76 -20.03 15.35 25.37
C GLY A 76 -19.56 15.50 26.82
N GLY A 77 -18.24 15.39 26.99
CA GLY A 77 -17.49 15.77 28.17
C GLY A 77 -15.99 15.57 27.91
N LYS A 78 -15.17 16.60 28.15
CA LYS A 78 -13.70 16.51 28.08
C LYS A 78 -13.20 15.48 29.10
N GLU A 79 -12.79 14.31 28.66
CA GLU A 79 -11.90 13.43 29.41
C GLU A 79 -10.79 12.91 28.49
N LEU A 80 -9.54 13.24 28.85
CA LEU A 80 -8.36 12.58 28.31
C LEU A 80 -8.42 11.09 28.71
N PRO A 81 -8.10 10.14 27.81
CA PRO A 81 -8.18 8.74 28.16
C PRO A 81 -7.18 8.40 29.27
N SER A 82 -7.69 7.83 30.36
CA SER A 82 -6.93 7.31 31.49
C SER A 82 -6.14 6.04 31.10
N GLY A 83 -5.05 6.24 30.36
CA GLY A 83 -4.02 5.24 30.06
C GLY A 83 -2.62 5.79 30.31
N LEU A 84 -1.60 4.91 30.31
CA LEU A 84 -0.20 5.35 30.31
C LEU A 84 0.03 6.30 29.11
N PRO A 85 0.60 7.50 29.32
CA PRO A 85 0.79 8.45 28.24
C PRO A 85 1.81 7.91 27.23
N ILE A 86 1.47 7.96 25.94
CA ILE A 86 2.42 7.69 24.86
C ILE A 86 3.34 8.92 24.76
N ASP A 87 4.64 8.72 25.03
CA ASP A 87 5.65 9.77 25.00
C ASP A 87 6.57 9.59 23.79
N LEU A 88 6.47 10.50 22.82
CA LEU A 88 7.30 10.57 21.63
C LEU A 88 8.14 11.87 21.61
N ARG A 89 8.33 12.52 22.76
CA ARG A 89 9.18 13.72 22.83
C ARG A 89 10.62 13.39 22.42
N GLY A 90 11.20 14.28 21.61
CA GLY A 90 12.53 14.11 21.04
C GLY A 90 12.60 13.06 19.92
N LYS A 91 11.45 12.49 19.50
CA LYS A 91 11.34 11.62 18.34
C LYS A 91 10.88 12.39 17.13
N ARG A 92 11.39 12.00 15.96
CA ARG A 92 11.02 12.61 14.68
C ARG A 92 10.29 11.64 13.78
N ALA A 93 9.16 12.06 13.23
CA ALA A 93 8.34 11.29 12.33
C ALA A 93 8.36 11.88 10.92
N PHE A 94 8.58 11.03 9.90
CA PHE A 94 8.32 11.36 8.51
C PHE A 94 7.04 10.67 8.04
N ILE A 95 6.05 11.47 7.62
CA ILE A 95 4.76 11.00 7.14
C ILE A 95 4.66 11.22 5.63
N ALA A 96 4.82 10.14 4.86
CA ALA A 96 4.64 10.16 3.42
C ALA A 96 3.16 10.03 3.05
N GLY A 97 2.64 10.94 2.24
CA GLY A 97 1.26 10.88 1.73
C GLY A 97 0.26 11.78 2.46
N VAL A 98 0.66 13.00 2.82
CA VAL A 98 -0.28 14.02 3.30
C VAL A 98 -0.42 15.09 2.22
N ALA A 99 -1.66 15.41 1.84
CA ALA A 99 -1.95 16.44 0.83
C ALA A 99 -3.07 17.40 1.27
N ASP A 100 -3.80 17.05 2.33
CA ASP A 100 -4.86 17.82 2.97
C ASP A 100 -5.07 17.32 4.41
N ASP A 101 -6.11 17.82 5.08
CA ASP A 101 -6.47 17.49 6.46
C ASP A 101 -7.58 16.43 6.61
N ASN A 102 -7.96 15.75 5.52
CA ASN A 102 -9.04 14.75 5.52
C ASN A 102 -8.52 13.30 5.57
N GLY A 103 -7.27 13.08 5.16
CA GLY A 103 -6.67 11.74 5.06
C GLY A 103 -6.16 11.16 6.39
N TYR A 104 -5.91 9.85 6.40
CA TYR A 104 -5.30 9.17 7.55
C TYR A 104 -3.90 9.69 7.89
N GLY A 105 -3.11 10.10 6.89
CA GLY A 105 -1.77 10.65 7.12
C GLY A 105 -1.81 11.89 8.02
N TRP A 106 -2.80 12.77 7.82
CA TRP A 106 -3.04 13.92 8.69
C TRP A 106 -3.46 13.51 10.10
N ALA A 107 -4.39 12.56 10.23
CA ALA A 107 -4.82 12.05 11.52
C ALA A 107 -3.67 11.42 12.32
N ILE A 108 -2.80 10.66 11.66
CA ILE A 108 -1.59 10.06 12.26
C ILE A 108 -0.61 11.16 12.68
N ALA A 109 -0.32 12.13 11.79
CA ALA A 109 0.55 13.25 12.12
C ALA A 109 0.06 14.01 13.37
N LYS A 110 -1.25 14.25 13.47
CA LYS A 110 -1.87 14.89 14.62
C LYS A 110 -1.72 14.08 15.92
N ALA A 111 -1.89 12.76 15.84
CA ALA A 111 -1.71 11.86 16.99
C ALA A 111 -0.24 11.81 17.44
N LEU A 112 0.71 11.73 16.51
CA LEU A 112 2.15 11.75 16.80
C LEU A 112 2.58 13.09 17.41
N ALA A 113 2.07 14.21 16.88
CA ALA A 113 2.32 15.54 17.42
C ALA A 113 1.75 15.69 18.85
N ALA A 114 0.55 15.16 19.11
CA ALA A 114 -0.04 15.16 20.44
C ALA A 114 0.79 14.35 21.46
N ALA A 115 1.50 13.32 21.00
CA ALA A 115 2.46 12.56 21.81
C ALA A 115 3.85 13.23 21.92
N GLY A 116 4.06 14.38 21.27
CA GLY A 116 5.28 15.18 21.36
C GLY A 116 6.32 14.93 20.27
N ALA A 117 5.98 14.19 19.21
CA ALA A 117 6.90 13.97 18.09
C ALA A 117 7.04 15.21 17.20
N GLU A 118 8.24 15.39 16.65
CA GLU A 118 8.53 16.32 15.57
C GLU A 118 7.98 15.79 14.24
N ILE A 119 7.23 16.61 13.50
CA ILE A 119 6.49 16.19 12.31
C ILE A 119 7.12 16.72 11.03
N LEU A 120 7.59 15.79 10.19
CA LEU A 120 7.98 16.01 8.80
C LEU A 120 6.95 15.36 7.86
N VAL A 121 6.65 16.01 6.75
CA VAL A 121 5.62 15.53 5.82
C VAL A 121 6.16 15.41 4.40
N GLY A 122 5.91 14.28 3.75
CA GLY A 122 6.08 14.11 2.31
C GLY A 122 4.76 14.35 1.58
N THR A 123 4.70 15.39 0.75
CA THR A 123 3.51 15.78 -0.02
C THR A 123 3.70 15.50 -1.50
N TRP A 124 2.68 14.91 -2.13
CA TRP A 124 2.73 14.63 -3.56
C TRP A 124 2.95 15.92 -4.39
N VAL A 125 3.92 15.91 -5.30
CA VAL A 125 4.38 17.12 -6.01
C VAL A 125 3.22 17.91 -6.65
N PRO A 126 2.27 17.29 -7.39
CA PRO A 126 1.08 17.97 -7.91
C PRO A 126 0.16 18.64 -6.89
N ALA A 127 0.19 18.22 -5.62
CA ALA A 127 -0.63 18.77 -4.54
C ALA A 127 0.12 19.79 -3.66
N LEU A 128 1.46 19.84 -3.78
CA LEU A 128 2.34 20.61 -2.90
C LEU A 128 1.93 22.07 -2.75
N THR A 129 1.82 22.81 -3.86
CA THR A 129 1.52 24.26 -3.83
C THR A 129 0.19 24.54 -3.13
N ILE A 130 -0.83 23.72 -3.37
CA ILE A 130 -2.16 23.90 -2.77
C ILE A 130 -2.11 23.59 -1.28
N PHE A 131 -1.41 22.53 -0.90
CA PHE A 131 -1.23 22.15 0.50
C PHE A 131 -0.51 23.24 1.30
N GLU A 132 0.68 23.67 0.83
CA GLU A 132 1.46 24.72 1.50
C GLU A 132 0.72 26.06 1.57
N THR A 133 0.05 26.43 0.48
CA THR A 133 -0.75 27.67 0.45
C THR A 133 -1.91 27.59 1.43
N SER A 134 -2.59 26.45 1.52
CA SER A 134 -3.71 26.25 2.45
C SER A 134 -3.24 26.25 3.90
N LEU A 135 -2.10 25.62 4.18
CA LEU A 135 -1.46 25.62 5.49
C LEU A 135 -1.07 27.04 5.92
N ARG A 136 -0.39 27.80 5.04
CA ARG A 136 0.03 29.19 5.32
C ARG A 136 -1.15 30.14 5.53
N ARG A 137 -2.25 29.90 4.81
CA ARG A 137 -3.49 30.71 4.94
C ARG A 137 -4.34 30.33 6.15
N GLY A 138 -3.89 29.38 6.98
CA GLY A 138 -4.61 28.93 8.16
C GLY A 138 -5.87 28.12 7.87
N LYS A 139 -6.04 27.59 6.65
CA LYS A 139 -7.23 26.77 6.31
C LYS A 139 -7.30 25.49 7.16
N PHE A 140 -6.16 25.01 7.63
CA PHE A 140 -6.05 23.81 8.46
C PHE A 140 -5.95 24.13 9.95
N ASP A 141 -6.11 25.39 10.39
CA ASP A 141 -5.87 25.73 11.79
C ASP A 141 -6.84 25.03 12.75
N GLU A 142 -8.10 24.86 12.36
CA GLU A 142 -9.06 24.09 13.14
C GLU A 142 -8.67 22.60 13.24
N SER A 143 -8.29 21.99 12.13
CA SER A 143 -7.88 20.58 12.10
C SER A 143 -6.53 20.33 12.77
N ARG A 144 -5.65 21.34 12.86
CA ARG A 144 -4.38 21.32 13.61
C ARG A 144 -4.56 21.39 15.13
N ARG A 145 -5.69 21.84 15.67
CA ARG A 145 -5.89 21.97 17.13
C ARG A 145 -5.72 20.62 17.85
N LEU A 146 -4.78 20.58 18.78
CA LEU A 146 -4.50 19.45 19.66
C LEU A 146 -5.34 19.55 20.95
N ALA A 147 -5.41 18.46 21.72
CA ALA A 147 -6.22 18.38 22.94
C ALA A 147 -5.78 19.37 24.03
N ASN A 148 -4.48 19.70 24.08
CA ASN A 148 -3.90 20.72 24.97
C ASN A 148 -4.18 22.17 24.53
N GLY A 149 -4.87 22.36 23.40
CA GLY A 149 -5.19 23.68 22.84
C GLY A 149 -4.12 24.28 21.92
N SER A 150 -2.93 23.68 21.82
CA SER A 150 -1.90 24.12 20.86
C SER A 150 -2.25 23.65 19.44
N LEU A 151 -1.56 24.21 18.44
CA LEU A 151 -1.67 23.73 17.06
C LEU A 151 -0.56 22.72 16.78
N MET A 152 -0.88 21.65 16.05
CA MET A 152 0.11 20.78 15.41
C MET A 152 1.03 21.64 14.53
N GLU A 153 2.33 21.48 14.72
CA GLU A 153 3.35 22.10 13.89
C GLU A 153 3.91 21.08 12.91
N ILE A 154 3.96 21.45 11.63
CA ILE A 154 4.66 20.69 10.59
C ILE A 154 5.98 21.44 10.38
N ILE A 155 7.09 20.81 10.77
CA ILE A 155 8.42 21.45 10.78
C ILE A 155 8.92 21.67 9.37
N LYS A 156 8.74 20.67 8.50
CA LYS A 156 9.12 20.76 7.09
C LYS A 156 8.22 19.90 6.22
N VAL A 157 7.89 20.45 5.06
CA VAL A 157 7.19 19.76 3.98
C VAL A 157 8.22 19.45 2.91
N TYR A 158 8.30 18.18 2.51
CA TYR A 158 9.12 17.72 1.41
C TYR A 158 8.21 17.41 0.21
N PRO A 159 8.55 17.90 -1.00
CA PRO A 159 7.93 17.38 -2.20
C PRO A 159 8.32 15.91 -2.35
N LEU A 160 7.38 15.04 -2.70
CA LEU A 160 7.64 13.61 -2.82
C LEU A 160 6.83 13.02 -3.98
N ASP A 161 7.47 12.27 -4.85
CA ASP A 161 6.79 11.31 -5.71
C ASP A 161 7.39 9.92 -5.48
N ALA A 162 6.61 9.11 -4.77
CA ALA A 162 6.93 7.77 -4.33
C ALA A 162 7.15 6.75 -5.45
N VAL A 163 6.74 7.07 -6.68
CA VAL A 163 6.86 6.15 -7.82
C VAL A 163 8.28 6.15 -8.40
N TYR A 164 9.10 7.15 -8.06
CA TYR A 164 10.44 7.34 -8.61
C TYR A 164 11.50 7.27 -7.51
N ASP A 165 12.38 6.28 -7.60
CA ASP A 165 13.45 6.07 -6.63
C ASP A 165 14.57 7.09 -6.82
N SER A 166 15.00 7.31 -8.07
CA SER A 166 15.96 8.33 -8.43
C SER A 166 15.52 9.18 -9.61
N PHE A 167 16.22 10.30 -9.83
CA PHE A 167 15.87 11.24 -10.90
C PHE A 167 16.03 10.61 -12.29
N GLU A 168 16.91 9.61 -12.43
CA GLU A 168 17.12 8.87 -13.68
C GLU A 168 15.87 8.09 -14.13
N ASP A 169 15.06 7.60 -13.17
CA ASP A 169 13.83 6.83 -13.42
C ASP A 169 12.67 7.70 -13.91
N VAL A 170 12.81 9.02 -13.81
CA VAL A 170 11.76 9.97 -14.17
C VAL A 170 11.66 10.11 -15.69
N PRO A 171 10.51 9.81 -16.31
CA PRO A 171 10.33 9.98 -17.74
C PRO A 171 10.22 11.47 -18.11
N GLU A 172 10.59 11.79 -19.34
CA GLU A 172 10.75 13.19 -19.80
C GLU A 172 9.44 14.00 -19.74
N ASP A 173 8.30 13.34 -19.95
CA ASP A 173 6.97 13.95 -19.85
C ASP A 173 6.64 14.41 -18.42
N VAL A 174 7.16 13.71 -17.41
CA VAL A 174 7.04 14.11 -16.00
C VAL A 174 8.02 15.22 -15.65
N ARG A 175 9.27 15.14 -16.12
CA ARG A 175 10.28 16.19 -15.88
C ARG A 175 9.85 17.56 -16.42
N THR A 176 9.29 17.57 -17.62
CA THR A 176 8.83 18.79 -18.30
C THR A 176 7.45 19.26 -17.84
N ASN A 177 6.77 18.48 -17.01
CA ASN A 177 5.46 18.85 -16.48
C ASN A 177 5.59 20.08 -15.57
N LYS A 178 4.73 21.10 -15.82
CA LYS A 178 4.72 22.36 -15.06
C LYS A 178 4.57 22.17 -13.54
N ARG A 179 3.93 21.08 -13.09
CA ARG A 179 3.75 20.78 -11.67
C ARG A 179 5.04 20.30 -11.02
N TYR A 180 5.88 19.58 -11.77
CA TYR A 180 7.15 19.05 -11.29
C TYR A 180 8.30 20.03 -11.51
N SER A 181 8.26 20.85 -12.57
CA SER A 181 9.31 21.82 -12.87
C SER A 181 9.50 22.90 -11.78
N GLY A 182 8.49 23.12 -10.93
CA GLY A 182 8.55 24.07 -9.82
C GLY A 182 9.11 23.49 -8.51
N ALA A 183 9.41 22.19 -8.46
CA ALA A 183 9.95 21.50 -7.30
C ALA A 183 11.24 20.77 -7.67
N SER A 184 12.16 20.68 -6.70
CA SER A 184 13.38 19.88 -6.79
C SER A 184 13.43 18.88 -5.65
N ASN A 185 14.31 17.88 -5.75
CA ASN A 185 14.58 16.90 -4.69
C ASN A 185 13.32 16.15 -4.22
N TRP A 186 12.57 15.60 -5.17
CA TRP A 186 11.26 14.99 -4.90
C TRP A 186 11.22 13.49 -5.16
N THR A 187 12.28 12.91 -5.72
CA THR A 187 12.42 11.45 -5.77
C THR A 187 12.75 10.91 -4.40
N VAL A 188 12.49 9.63 -4.16
CA VAL A 188 12.69 8.99 -2.86
C VAL A 188 14.11 9.23 -2.32
N LYS A 189 15.14 8.95 -3.11
CA LYS A 189 16.54 9.12 -2.68
C LYS A 189 16.87 10.56 -2.33
N GLU A 190 16.39 11.52 -3.10
CA GLU A 190 16.65 12.94 -2.87
C GLU A 190 15.95 13.45 -1.59
N VAL A 191 14.73 12.98 -1.32
CA VAL A 191 13.99 13.33 -0.09
C VAL A 191 14.71 12.75 1.13
N VAL A 192 15.14 11.48 1.05
CA VAL A 192 15.92 10.83 2.10
C VAL A 192 17.20 11.61 2.40
N GLU A 193 17.96 11.97 1.37
CA GLU A 193 19.20 12.74 1.52
C GLU A 193 18.92 14.15 2.06
N SER A 194 17.82 14.78 1.64
CA SER A 194 17.40 16.07 2.17
C SER A 194 17.08 15.99 3.68
N ILE A 195 16.30 14.98 4.11
CA ILE A 195 16.01 14.74 5.53
C ILE A 195 17.29 14.49 6.33
N LYS A 196 18.22 13.70 5.78
CA LYS A 196 19.51 13.43 6.41
C LYS A 196 20.34 14.71 6.59
N ASN A 197 20.37 15.57 5.58
CA ASN A 197 21.11 16.84 5.66
C ASN A 197 20.45 17.86 6.60
N ASP A 198 19.13 17.90 6.63
CA ASP A 198 18.39 18.84 7.49
C ASP A 198 18.36 18.41 8.96
N PHE A 199 18.22 17.10 9.20
CA PHE A 199 17.78 16.55 10.49
C PHE A 199 18.59 15.34 10.97
N GLY A 200 19.48 14.79 10.13
CA GLY A 200 20.29 13.61 10.39
C GLY A 200 19.52 12.30 10.21
N SER A 201 18.48 12.09 11.01
CA SER A 201 17.67 10.85 10.99
C SER A 201 16.23 11.09 11.45
N VAL A 202 15.41 10.05 11.26
CA VAL A 202 14.04 9.96 11.77
C VAL A 202 13.89 8.71 12.63
N ASP A 203 12.94 8.73 13.56
CA ASP A 203 12.63 7.58 14.42
C ASP A 203 11.38 6.83 13.94
N ILE A 204 10.46 7.55 13.30
CA ILE A 204 9.16 7.02 12.90
C ILE A 204 8.94 7.27 11.42
N LEU A 205 8.60 6.21 10.69
CA LEU A 205 8.19 6.30 9.30
C LEU A 205 6.72 5.93 9.14
N VAL A 206 5.94 6.81 8.53
CA VAL A 206 4.53 6.56 8.21
C VAL A 206 4.33 6.55 6.70
N HIS A 207 3.87 5.43 6.16
CA HIS A 207 3.46 5.27 4.76
C HIS A 207 1.93 5.39 4.65
N SER A 208 1.44 6.57 4.29
CA SER A 208 0.01 6.89 4.15
C SER A 208 -0.39 7.30 2.72
N LEU A 209 0.25 6.74 1.71
CA LEU A 209 -0.11 6.94 0.29
C LEU A 209 -0.56 5.64 -0.38
N ALA A 210 -1.34 5.80 -1.44
CA ALA A 210 -1.74 4.75 -2.36
C ALA A 210 -2.30 5.41 -3.63
N ASN A 211 -2.06 4.81 -4.78
CA ASN A 211 -2.61 5.28 -6.04
C ASN A 211 -2.88 4.12 -6.99
N GLY A 212 -3.99 4.16 -7.71
CA GLY A 212 -4.42 3.12 -8.64
C GLY A 212 -5.19 3.74 -9.80
N PRO A 213 -4.61 3.88 -11.01
CA PRO A 213 -5.23 4.62 -12.11
C PRO A 213 -6.52 3.97 -12.64
N GLU A 214 -6.71 2.67 -12.38
CA GLU A 214 -7.87 1.89 -12.85
C GLU A 214 -8.71 1.35 -11.68
N VAL A 215 -8.67 1.98 -10.50
CA VAL A 215 -9.31 1.47 -9.26
C VAL A 215 -10.81 1.16 -9.41
N THR A 216 -11.51 1.88 -10.30
CA THR A 216 -12.94 1.67 -10.56
C THR A 216 -13.23 0.46 -11.44
N LYS A 217 -12.23 -0.11 -12.12
CA LYS A 217 -12.42 -1.26 -13.00
C LYS A 217 -12.35 -2.58 -12.23
N PRO A 218 -13.24 -3.54 -12.49
CA PRO A 218 -13.10 -4.91 -12.00
C PRO A 218 -11.74 -5.50 -12.39
N LEU A 219 -11.19 -6.40 -11.55
CA LEU A 219 -9.86 -6.97 -11.79
C LEU A 219 -9.71 -7.66 -13.16
N LEU A 220 -10.79 -8.27 -13.67
CA LEU A 220 -10.81 -8.92 -14.99
C LEU A 220 -10.65 -7.94 -16.16
N GLU A 221 -10.96 -6.67 -15.96
CA GLU A 221 -10.87 -5.60 -16.97
C GLU A 221 -9.67 -4.68 -16.76
N THR A 222 -8.94 -4.86 -15.65
CA THR A 222 -7.76 -4.09 -15.32
C THR A 222 -6.63 -4.41 -16.30
N SER A 223 -6.07 -3.37 -16.92
CA SER A 223 -4.91 -3.56 -17.79
C SER A 223 -3.66 -3.94 -16.98
N ARG A 224 -2.71 -4.65 -17.62
CA ARG A 224 -1.40 -4.93 -16.99
C ARG A 224 -0.71 -3.66 -16.51
N ARG A 225 -0.79 -2.57 -17.28
CA ARG A 225 -0.17 -1.28 -16.93
C ARG A 225 -0.83 -0.67 -15.69
N GLY A 226 -2.16 -0.65 -15.63
CA GLY A 226 -2.89 -0.12 -14.48
C GLY A 226 -2.65 -0.93 -13.21
N TYR A 227 -2.63 -2.26 -13.33
CA TYR A 227 -2.31 -3.17 -12.23
C TYR A 227 -0.90 -2.90 -11.68
N LEU A 228 0.12 -2.86 -12.55
CA LEU A 228 1.51 -2.63 -12.11
C LEU A 228 1.73 -1.23 -11.54
N ALA A 229 1.03 -0.22 -12.08
CA ALA A 229 1.04 1.12 -11.50
C ALA A 229 0.45 1.14 -10.07
N ALA A 230 -0.62 0.37 -9.83
CA ALA A 230 -1.20 0.26 -8.50
C ALA A 230 -0.26 -0.42 -7.49
N ILE A 231 0.41 -1.52 -7.90
CA ILE A 231 1.43 -2.18 -7.08
C ILE A 231 2.61 -1.24 -6.79
N SER A 232 3.14 -0.59 -7.83
CA SER A 232 4.30 0.31 -7.73
C SER A 232 4.03 1.47 -6.76
N ALA A 233 2.89 2.16 -6.90
CA ALA A 233 2.59 3.32 -6.06
C ALA A 233 2.07 2.99 -4.65
N SER A 234 1.63 1.75 -4.38
CA SER A 234 0.89 1.42 -3.14
C SER A 234 1.49 0.29 -2.30
N SER A 235 2.49 -0.43 -2.83
CA SER A 235 3.12 -1.58 -2.16
C SER A 235 4.63 -1.50 -2.20
N TYR A 236 5.20 -1.08 -3.35
CA TYR A 236 6.64 -1.05 -3.50
C TYR A 236 7.25 -0.17 -2.41
N PRO A 237 8.28 -0.64 -1.70
CA PRO A 237 8.66 -0.01 -0.45
C PRO A 237 9.25 1.37 -0.73
N LEU A 238 8.64 2.41 -0.15
CA LEU A 238 9.07 3.82 -0.27
C LEU A 238 10.54 4.08 0.05
N PHE A 239 11.24 3.16 0.72
CA PHE A 239 12.64 3.34 1.12
C PHE A 239 13.49 2.11 0.80
N HIS A 240 13.11 1.35 -0.25
CA HIS A 240 13.87 0.18 -0.68
C HIS A 240 15.27 0.53 -1.24
N CYS A 241 15.52 1.80 -1.57
CA CYS A 241 16.74 2.20 -2.27
C CYS A 241 17.80 2.85 -1.37
N SER A 242 18.53 2.02 -0.62
CA SER A 242 19.84 2.40 -0.04
C SER A 242 20.98 1.46 -0.49
N ASN A 243 20.80 0.73 -1.60
CA ASN A 243 21.73 -0.31 -2.05
C ASN A 243 22.28 -0.15 -3.47
N THR A 244 22.35 1.08 -4.01
CA THR A 244 22.94 1.26 -5.35
C THR A 244 23.77 2.54 -5.43
N SER A 245 24.95 2.50 -4.81
CA SER A 245 26.15 3.04 -5.45
C SER A 245 27.41 2.35 -4.88
N SER A 246 27.85 1.33 -5.61
CA SER A 246 29.26 1.02 -5.93
C SER A 246 30.09 2.32 -6.12
N ASN A 247 31.35 2.52 -5.72
CA ASN A 247 32.49 1.65 -5.41
C ASN A 247 33.52 2.41 -4.53
N ASN A 248 34.37 1.65 -3.85
CA ASN A 248 35.66 2.04 -3.24
C ASN A 248 35.61 2.90 -1.97
N GLU A 249 35.45 2.25 -0.81
CA GLU A 249 36.59 2.06 0.09
C GLU A 249 36.31 0.92 1.09
N SER A 250 37.37 0.16 1.37
CA SER A 250 37.37 -1.12 2.05
C SER A 250 37.01 -1.03 3.53
N SER A 251 35.82 -1.50 3.91
CA SER A 251 35.58 -2.23 5.17
C SER A 251 34.17 -2.81 5.17
N GLY A 252 34.07 -4.12 5.41
CA GLY A 252 32.82 -4.85 5.37
C GLY A 252 31.79 -4.32 6.38
N SER A 253 30.62 -3.93 5.87
CA SER A 253 29.33 -4.20 6.49
C SER A 253 28.24 -3.85 5.47
N ILE A 254 27.69 -4.87 4.83
CA ILE A 254 26.46 -4.81 4.05
C ILE A 254 25.28 -4.64 5.00
N ASN A 255 25.02 -3.43 5.49
CA ASN A 255 23.82 -3.13 6.29
C ASN A 255 23.52 -1.61 6.29
N SER A 256 22.81 -1.13 5.28
CA SER A 256 22.11 0.15 5.33
C SER A 256 20.61 -0.13 5.47
N GLN A 257 20.16 -0.20 6.73
CA GLN A 257 18.74 -0.14 7.08
C GLN A 257 18.14 1.18 6.56
N PRO A 258 16.84 1.23 6.22
CA PRO A 258 16.16 2.50 5.99
C PRO A 258 16.40 3.39 7.22
N HIS A 259 16.67 4.69 6.98
CA HIS A 259 17.21 5.78 7.84
C HIS A 259 16.55 6.00 9.23
N THR A 260 16.18 4.93 9.88
CA THR A 260 15.50 4.82 11.15
C THR A 260 16.55 4.40 12.17
N LEU A 261 16.67 5.15 13.25
CA LEU A 261 17.59 4.82 14.34
C LEU A 261 17.23 3.44 14.95
N PRO A 262 18.19 2.74 15.60
CA PRO A 262 17.88 1.58 16.43
C PRO A 262 16.75 1.92 17.42
N GLY A 263 15.70 1.11 17.43
CA GLY A 263 14.48 1.38 18.20
C GLY A 263 13.45 2.28 17.51
N GLY A 264 13.65 2.60 16.22
CA GLY A 264 12.66 3.23 15.37
C GLY A 264 11.56 2.28 14.92
N ALA A 265 10.47 2.82 14.38
CA ALA A 265 9.32 2.04 13.92
C ALA A 265 8.75 2.57 12.61
N SER A 266 8.19 1.67 11.80
CA SER A 266 7.44 2.05 10.61
C SER A 266 6.00 1.55 10.70
N ILE A 267 5.08 2.30 10.09
CA ILE A 267 3.67 1.95 9.96
C ILE A 267 3.18 2.25 8.56
N SER A 268 2.37 1.35 8.01
CA SER A 268 1.69 1.52 6.72
C SER A 268 0.19 1.27 6.88
N LEU A 269 -0.59 1.78 5.93
CA LEU A 269 -2.05 1.58 5.91
C LEU A 269 -2.44 0.56 4.84
N THR A 270 -3.07 -0.52 5.29
CA THR A 270 -3.67 -1.55 4.43
C THR A 270 -5.19 -1.54 4.51
N TYR A 271 -5.84 -2.41 3.73
CA TYR A 271 -7.29 -2.56 3.72
C TYR A 271 -7.69 -4.01 3.49
N ILE A 272 -8.78 -4.45 4.13
CA ILE A 272 -9.26 -5.84 4.18
C ILE A 272 -9.52 -6.48 2.80
N ALA A 273 -9.56 -5.69 1.73
CA ALA A 273 -9.62 -6.20 0.37
C ALA A 273 -8.37 -7.02 -0.04
N SER A 274 -7.29 -6.98 0.75
CA SER A 274 -6.13 -7.87 0.66
C SER A 274 -6.47 -9.33 0.95
N GLU A 275 -7.34 -9.56 1.94
CA GLU A 275 -7.68 -10.91 2.44
C GLU A 275 -9.07 -11.37 2.00
N LYS A 276 -9.98 -10.42 1.73
CA LYS A 276 -11.38 -10.69 1.36
C LYS A 276 -11.73 -10.03 0.05
N THR A 277 -12.59 -10.66 -0.73
CA THR A 277 -13.10 -10.06 -1.98
C THR A 277 -14.07 -8.93 -1.65
N ILE A 278 -13.69 -7.69 -1.96
CA ILE A 278 -14.52 -6.49 -1.81
C ILE A 278 -14.84 -5.92 -3.20
N PRO A 279 -16.08 -6.07 -3.70
CA PRO A 279 -16.48 -5.46 -4.97
C PRO A 279 -16.30 -3.94 -4.96
N GLY A 280 -15.85 -3.38 -6.08
CA GLY A 280 -15.55 -1.95 -6.21
C GLY A 280 -14.13 -1.55 -5.81
N TYR A 281 -13.36 -2.41 -5.15
CA TYR A 281 -11.94 -2.18 -4.85
C TYR A 281 -11.04 -2.79 -5.94
N GLY A 282 -11.17 -2.23 -7.14
CA GLY A 282 -10.64 -2.76 -8.39
C GLY A 282 -9.23 -2.30 -8.75
N GLY A 283 -8.88 -2.35 -10.05
CA GLY A 283 -7.63 -1.80 -10.57
C GLY A 283 -6.34 -2.44 -10.06
N GLY A 284 -6.41 -3.60 -9.40
CA GLY A 284 -5.27 -4.24 -8.75
C GLY A 284 -4.97 -3.72 -7.34
N MET A 285 -5.79 -2.82 -6.78
CA MET A 285 -5.57 -2.26 -5.44
C MET A 285 -5.66 -3.31 -4.32
N SER A 286 -6.55 -4.31 -4.45
CA SER A 286 -6.60 -5.45 -3.51
C SER A 286 -5.28 -6.21 -3.49
N SER A 287 -4.73 -6.51 -4.67
CA SER A 287 -3.44 -7.16 -4.83
C SER A 287 -2.29 -6.30 -4.28
N ALA A 288 -2.35 -4.99 -4.45
CA ALA A 288 -1.36 -4.07 -3.86
C ALA A 288 -1.39 -4.13 -2.32
N LYS A 289 -2.57 -4.16 -1.70
CA LYS A 289 -2.68 -4.27 -0.25
C LYS A 289 -2.22 -5.63 0.28
N ALA A 290 -2.49 -6.71 -0.46
CA ALA A 290 -1.96 -8.03 -0.12
C ALA A 290 -0.42 -8.08 -0.21
N ALA A 291 0.18 -7.46 -1.23
CA ALA A 291 1.63 -7.34 -1.36
C ALA A 291 2.23 -6.53 -0.20
N LEU A 292 1.63 -5.37 0.13
CA LEU A 292 2.08 -4.53 1.24
C LEU A 292 2.09 -5.28 2.59
N GLU A 293 1.05 -6.06 2.88
CA GLU A 293 0.99 -6.87 4.11
C GLU A 293 2.02 -8.01 4.12
N SER A 294 2.26 -8.63 2.97
CA SER A 294 3.33 -9.62 2.81
C SER A 294 4.70 -9.01 3.07
N ASP A 295 4.98 -7.89 2.44
CA ASP A 295 6.25 -7.19 2.53
C ASP A 295 6.47 -6.66 3.96
N THR A 296 5.42 -6.21 4.64
CA THR A 296 5.49 -5.81 6.06
C THR A 296 6.05 -6.93 6.94
N ARG A 297 5.61 -8.18 6.74
CA ARG A 297 6.12 -9.33 7.50
C ARG A 297 7.59 -9.61 7.17
N VAL A 298 7.96 -9.55 5.89
CA VAL A 298 9.35 -9.78 5.44
C VAL A 298 10.28 -8.70 5.99
N PHE A 299 9.88 -7.43 5.94
CA PHE A 299 10.68 -6.33 6.48
C PHE A 299 10.84 -6.41 7.99
N SER A 300 9.79 -6.79 8.72
CA SER A 300 9.86 -6.90 10.19
C SER A 300 10.92 -7.90 10.67
N LEU A 301 11.18 -8.96 9.91
CA LEU A 301 12.25 -9.91 10.22
C LEU A 301 13.62 -9.25 10.02
N ASN A 302 13.82 -8.54 8.91
CA ASN A 302 15.12 -7.97 8.56
C ASN A 302 15.51 -6.74 9.41
N SER A 303 14.54 -6.06 10.01
CA SER A 303 14.79 -4.93 10.94
C SER A 303 15.06 -5.37 12.39
N CYS A 304 14.75 -6.63 12.76
CA CYS A 304 14.99 -7.16 14.11
C CYS A 304 16.31 -7.93 14.26
N ILE A 305 17.12 -8.08 13.20
CA ILE A 305 18.26 -9.02 13.16
C ILE A 305 19.64 -8.37 13.44
N PHE A 306 19.74 -7.06 13.72
CA PHE A 306 21.04 -6.42 13.98
C PHE A 306 21.03 -5.45 15.16
#